data_AF-A0AAN1JNW7-F1
#
_entry.id   AF-A0AAN1JNW7-F1
#
_cell.length_a   1.000
_cell.length_b   1.000
_cell.length_c   1.000
_cell.angle_alpha   90.00
_cell.angle_beta   90.00
_cell.angle_gamma   90.00
#
_symmetry.space_group_name_H-M   'P 1'
#
loop_
_entity.id
_entity.type
_entity.pdbx_description
1 polymer ?
#
loop_
_entity_poly.entity_id
_entity_poly.type
_entity_poly.pdbx_seq_one_letter_code
_entity_poly.pdbx_strand_id
1 'polypeptide(L)' 'MVTITRAEYDRVHADFRGVWTTERTDIPGWESIRHQYLGKRTLVRDNALLIEGLSLTIVEEGAAQ' A
#
# COMPACT_ATOMS: atom_id res chain seq x y z
N MET A 1 -11.52 2.97 3.10
CA MET A 1 -10.50 1.92 3.23
C MET A 1 -10.81 0.86 2.18
N VAL A 2 -9.85 0.50 1.33
CA VAL A 2 -10.00 -0.48 0.25
C VAL A 2 -9.46 -1.82 0.75
N THR A 3 -10.25 -2.89 0.64
CA THR A 3 -9.82 -4.24 1.01
C THR A 3 -9.75 -5.11 -0.25
N ILE A 4 -8.65 -5.82 -0.43
CA ILE A 4 -8.43 -6.77 -1.54
C ILE A 4 -7.77 -8.04 -1.01
N THR A 5 -7.87 -9.13 -1.76
CA THR A 5 -7.11 -10.34 -1.45
C THR A 5 -5.65 -10.24 -1.91
N ARG A 6 -4.77 -11.06 -1.33
CA ARG A 6 -3.38 -11.20 -1.75
C ARG A 6 -3.29 -11.58 -3.24
N ALA A 7 -4.16 -12.47 -3.69
CA ALA A 7 -4.23 -12.89 -5.09
C ALA A 7 -4.65 -11.73 -6.02
N GLU A 8 -5.63 -10.92 -5.62
CA GLU A 8 -6.00 -9.71 -6.39
C GLU A 8 -4.85 -8.71 -6.46
N TYR A 9 -4.17 -8.46 -5.34
CA TYR A 9 -2.98 -7.62 -5.30
C TYR A 9 -1.90 -8.13 -6.27
N ASP A 10 -1.56 -9.42 -6.21
CA ASP A 10 -0.48 -9.98 -7.02
C ASP A 10 -0.80 -10.01 -8.54
N ARG A 11 -2.10 -10.02 -8.92
CA ARG A 11 -2.57 -9.90 -10.31
C ARG A 11 -2.46 -8.48 -10.89
N VAL A 12 -2.36 -7.45 -10.06
CA VAL A 12 -2.15 -6.08 -10.54
C VAL A 12 -0.76 -5.99 -11.18
N HIS A 13 -0.66 -5.29 -12.32
CA HIS A 13 0.61 -5.08 -13.00
C HIS A 13 1.62 -4.35 -12.09
N ALA A 14 2.90 -4.72 -12.16
CA ALA A 14 3.94 -4.23 -11.25
C ALA A 14 4.14 -2.70 -11.29
N ASP A 15 3.75 -2.03 -12.38
CA ASP A 15 3.82 -0.57 -12.44
C ASP A 15 2.76 0.14 -11.57
N PHE A 16 1.69 -0.56 -11.20
CA PHE A 16 0.61 -0.03 -10.37
C PHE A 16 0.63 -0.58 -8.94
N ARG A 17 1.59 -1.44 -8.58
CA ARG A 17 1.73 -1.96 -7.22
C ARG A 17 3.19 -2.03 -6.81
N GLY A 18 3.48 -1.97 -5.52
CA GLY A 18 4.86 -2.06 -5.09
C GLY A 18 5.03 -2.10 -3.59
N VAL A 19 6.25 -1.84 -3.16
CA VAL A 19 6.56 -1.60 -1.76
C VAL A 19 7.19 -0.22 -1.67
N TRP A 20 6.71 0.60 -0.75
CA TRP A 20 7.30 1.90 -0.55
C TRP A 20 8.66 1.75 0.14
N THR A 21 9.75 2.02 -0.56
CA THR A 21 11.13 1.91 -0.03
C THR A 21 11.87 3.25 0.01
N THR A 22 11.29 4.28 -0.60
CA THR A 22 11.95 5.59 -0.77
C THR A 22 11.63 6.53 0.38
N GLU A 23 12.65 7.11 1.00
CA GLU A 23 12.50 8.22 1.96
C GLU A 23 11.98 9.48 1.24
N ARG A 24 11.31 10.38 1.95
CA ARG A 24 10.74 11.62 1.39
C ARG A 24 11.28 12.84 2.12
N THR A 25 11.62 13.87 1.36
CA THR A 25 12.06 15.17 1.90
C THR A 25 11.01 16.25 1.70
N ASP A 26 10.01 15.98 0.86
CA ASP A 26 8.93 16.88 0.47
C ASP A 26 7.68 16.77 1.35
N ILE A 27 7.62 15.75 2.21
CA ILE A 27 6.51 15.57 3.17
C ILE A 27 6.92 16.18 4.53
N PRO A 28 6.20 17.21 5.02
CA PRO A 28 6.49 17.78 6.34
C PRO A 28 6.38 16.75 7.46
N GLY A 29 7.38 16.69 8.34
CA GLY A 29 7.41 15.73 9.45
C GLY A 29 7.65 14.28 9.03
N TRP A 30 8.16 14.04 7.81
CA TRP A 30 8.39 12.70 7.27
C TRP A 30 9.14 11.78 8.24
N GLU A 31 10.23 12.24 8.87
CA GLU A 31 11.03 11.42 9.79
C GLU A 31 10.19 10.79 10.91
N SER A 32 9.19 11.50 11.41
CA SER A 32 8.30 11.02 12.48
C SER A 32 7.25 10.03 11.97
N ILE A 33 6.84 10.13 10.70
CA ILE A 33 5.75 9.31 10.14
C ILE A 33 6.21 8.20 9.19
N ARG A 34 7.48 8.20 8.73
CA ARG A 34 8.01 7.27 7.71
C ARG A 34 7.80 5.79 8.03
N HIS A 35 7.73 5.44 9.32
CA HIS A 35 7.46 4.07 9.80
C HIS A 35 6.08 3.55 9.37
N GLN A 36 5.13 4.44 9.06
CA GLN A 36 3.80 4.09 8.55
C GLN A 36 3.80 3.77 7.05
N TYR A 37 4.89 4.11 6.33
CA TYR A 37 4.97 4.03 4.87
C TYR A 37 6.04 3.04 4.42
N LEU A 38 7.26 3.14 4.96
CA LEU A 38 8.39 2.31 4.54
C LEU A 38 8.09 0.82 4.76
N GLY A 39 8.37 0.02 3.74
CA GLY A 39 8.12 -1.41 3.73
C GLY A 39 6.66 -1.81 3.55
N LYS A 40 5.73 -0.86 3.42
CA LYS A 40 4.32 -1.16 3.17
C LYS A 40 4.03 -1.39 1.70
N ARG A 41 3.13 -2.33 1.41
CA ARG A 41 2.62 -2.55 0.05
C ARG A 41 1.80 -1.34 -0.41
N THR A 42 1.94 -0.99 -1.68
CA THR A 42 1.22 0.12 -2.31
C THR A 42 0.43 -0.35 -3.52
N LEU A 43 -0.68 0.33 -3.80
CA LEU A 43 -1.51 0.08 -4.97
C LEU A 43 -2.02 1.41 -5.53
N VAL A 44 -1.83 1.64 -6.82
CA VAL A 44 -2.44 2.76 -7.54
C VAL A 44 -3.78 2.28 -8.10
N ARG A 45 -4.86 2.97 -7.72
CA ARG A 45 -6.22 2.68 -8.20
C ARG A 45 -7.04 3.97 -8.17
N ASP A 46 -7.87 4.18 -9.19
CA ASP A 46 -8.76 5.35 -9.29
C ASP A 46 -8.02 6.69 -9.08
N ASN A 47 -6.83 6.83 -9.68
CA ASN A 47 -5.92 7.99 -9.55
C ASN A 47 -5.45 8.29 -8.11
N ALA A 48 -5.53 7.31 -7.20
CA ALA A 48 -5.06 7.43 -5.83
C ALA A 48 -3.98 6.38 -5.51
N LEU A 49 -3.02 6.75 -4.66
CA LEU A 49 -2.05 5.83 -4.08
C LEU A 49 -2.59 5.29 -2.75
N LEU A 50 -2.86 3.99 -2.73
CA LEU A 50 -3.31 3.25 -1.56
C LEU A 50 -2.12 2.59 -0.86
N ILE A 51 -2.15 2.58 0.47
CA ILE A 51 -1.01 2.15 1.29
C ILE A 51 -1.49 1.17 2.35
N GLU A 52 -0.81 0.03 2.44
CA GLU A 52 -1.13 -1.05 3.37
C GLU A 52 -1.11 -0.56 4.82
N GLY A 53 -2.25 -0.73 5.51
CA GLY A 53 -2.43 -0.30 6.89
C GLY A 53 -2.92 1.15 7.06
N LEU A 54 -3.01 1.93 5.97
CA LEU A 54 -3.57 3.30 6.00
C LEU A 54 -4.88 3.37 5.21
N SER A 55 -4.82 3.05 3.93
CA SER A 55 -5.96 3.13 3.00
C SER A 55 -6.22 1.83 2.26
N LEU A 56 -5.29 0.86 2.37
CA LEU A 56 -5.36 -0.47 1.79
C LEU A 56 -5.28 -1.54 2.89
N THR A 57 -6.11 -2.56 2.78
CA THR A 57 -6.03 -3.80 3.54
C THR A 57 -5.87 -4.95 2.57
N ILE A 58 -4.85 -5.78 2.78
CA ILE A 58 -4.61 -6.99 1.99
C ILE A 58 -4.88 -8.19 2.89
N VAL A 59 -5.84 -9.03 2.52
CA VAL A 59 -6.20 -10.27 3.23
C VAL A 59 -5.78 -11.50 2.45
N GLU A 60 -5.49 -12.60 3.12
CA GLU A 60 -5.27 -13.89 2.45
C GLU A 60 -6.61 -14.46 1.94
N GLU A 61 -6.59 -15.22 0.85
CA GLU A 61 -7.79 -15.92 0.37
C GLU A 61 -8.27 -16.90 1.46
N GLY A 62 -9.54 -16.77 1.87
CA GLY A 62 -10.13 -17.55 2.97
C GLY A 62 -10.06 -16.91 4.37
N ALA A 63 -9.38 -15.77 4.53
CA ALA A 63 -9.42 -14.97 5.76
C ALA A 63 -10.56 -13.91 5.77
N ALA A 64 -11.22 -13.71 4.63
CA ALA A 64 -12.49 -12.98 4.54
C ALA A 64 -13.63 -13.93 4.92
N GLN A 65 -13.95 -13.98 6.22
CA GLN A 65 -15.21 -14.56 6.72
C GLN A 65 -16.19 -13.44 7.01
#